data_AF-A0A8S3HZH6-F1
#
_entry.id   AF-A0A8S3HZH6-F1
#
_cell.length_a   1.000
_cell.length_b   1.000
_cell.length_c   1.000
_cell.angle_alpha   90.00
_cell.angle_beta   90.00
_cell.angle_gamma   90.00
#
_symmetry.space_group_name_H-M   'P 1'
#
loop_
_entity.id
_entity.type
_entity.pdbx_description
1 polymer ?
#
loop_
_entity_poly.entity_id
_entity_poly.type
_entity_poly.pdbx_seq_one_letter_code
_entity_poly.pdbx_strand_id
1 'polypeptide(L)'
;QVEDIQAYFTQLNQESQRAQQRNSSLLNELTHAEHNLNQLRIDAEQLIRVKNDYLQYLESSYPNRQKNLSPGRSTDISNTRDDFDRLRQQQADGNLRYTIPNTTYQLDTMDTSILYKRYEDHLKVGLDRTNLSAANNELKNDHHQDDPSISDISSNTLSRSKRTGSLRMELNRPGLFFLLDYIEKELIDTIDKKKFYRHDPPTITQKRTILDIANEQQQYAVKDLDATTASMVVLDQLPSTIRRITINKCLLTGDILSANIRDLDKDIIAKMLPEQDRSLWTRLIDHFTRLLKLHIMSSQTLANKFAPTLLPSTSIYLHDKSKSLLKHIVEKI
;
A
#
# COMPACT_ATOMS: atom_id res chain seq x y z
N GLN A 1 45.69 -26.39 -23.50
CA GLN A 1 46.49 -25.61 -22.52
C GLN A 1 46.46 -24.11 -22.82
N VAL A 2 46.96 -23.62 -23.96
CA VAL A 2 46.90 -22.17 -24.28
C VAL A 2 45.46 -21.67 -24.49
N GLU A 3 44.63 -22.45 -25.18
CA GLU A 3 43.22 -22.10 -25.41
C GLU A 3 42.38 -22.07 -24.12
N ASP A 4 42.63 -23.01 -23.19
CA ASP A 4 41.94 -23.06 -21.90
C ASP A 4 42.27 -21.84 -21.03
N ILE A 5 43.52 -21.37 -21.09
CA ILE A 5 43.98 -20.16 -20.40
C ILE A 5 43.30 -18.93 -21.02
N GLN A 6 43.21 -18.85 -22.35
CA GLN A 6 42.57 -17.74 -23.06
C GLN A 6 41.06 -17.67 -22.79
N ALA A 7 40.39 -18.82 -22.73
CA ALA A 7 38.98 -18.90 -22.35
C ALA A 7 38.75 -18.44 -20.89
N TYR A 8 39.61 -18.87 -19.97
CA TYR A 8 39.55 -18.46 -18.57
C TYR A 8 39.73 -16.93 -18.41
N PHE A 9 40.74 -16.34 -19.07
CA PHE A 9 40.93 -14.88 -19.04
C PHE A 9 39.74 -14.11 -19.62
N THR A 10 39.13 -14.63 -20.69
CA THR A 10 37.95 -14.03 -21.30
C THR A 10 36.77 -14.05 -20.32
N GLN A 11 36.54 -15.18 -19.66
CA GLN A 11 35.49 -15.31 -18.64
C GLN A 11 35.74 -14.37 -17.45
N LEU A 12 36.98 -14.31 -16.95
CA LEU A 12 37.35 -13.45 -15.82
C LEU A 12 37.11 -11.97 -16.15
N ASN A 13 37.46 -11.53 -17.36
CA ASN A 13 37.18 -10.17 -17.82
C ASN A 13 35.67 -9.87 -17.90
N GLN A 14 34.86 -10.81 -18.39
CA GLN A 14 33.41 -10.65 -18.42
C GLN A 14 32.82 -10.57 -17.00
N GLU A 15 33.28 -11.39 -16.08
CA GLU A 15 32.84 -11.36 -14.68
C GLU A 15 33.24 -10.04 -13.99
N SER A 16 34.46 -9.56 -14.22
CA SER A 16 34.93 -8.26 -13.75
C SER A 16 34.06 -7.11 -14.25
N GLN A 17 33.74 -7.09 -15.55
CA GLN A 17 32.88 -6.06 -16.14
C GLN A 17 31.44 -6.10 -15.57
N ARG A 18 30.87 -7.30 -15.38
CA ARG A 18 29.56 -7.45 -14.72
C ARG A 18 29.60 -7.02 -13.26
N ALA A 19 30.70 -7.23 -12.55
CA ALA A 19 30.86 -6.74 -11.18
C ALA A 19 30.93 -5.21 -11.15
N GLN A 20 31.69 -4.58 -12.06
CA GLN A 20 31.76 -3.13 -12.18
C GLN A 20 30.40 -2.49 -12.48
N GLN A 21 29.63 -3.06 -13.42
CA GLN A 21 28.29 -2.58 -13.73
C GLN A 21 27.33 -2.68 -12.53
N ARG A 22 27.36 -3.80 -11.81
CA ARG A 22 26.56 -3.96 -10.58
C ARG A 22 26.94 -2.93 -9.52
N ASN A 23 28.24 -2.74 -9.29
CA ASN A 23 28.71 -1.77 -8.30
C ASN A 23 28.32 -0.34 -8.67
N SER A 24 28.37 0.03 -9.95
CA SER A 24 27.90 1.32 -10.43
C SER A 24 26.40 1.52 -10.22
N SER A 25 25.59 0.49 -10.49
CA SER A 25 24.14 0.52 -10.23
C SER A 25 23.84 0.70 -8.74
N LEU A 26 24.53 -0.06 -7.88
CA LEU A 26 24.36 0.03 -6.43
C LEU A 26 24.74 1.42 -5.90
N LEU A 27 25.79 2.04 -6.44
CA LEU A 27 26.22 3.38 -6.04
C LEU A 27 25.16 4.43 -6.40
N ASN A 28 24.55 4.32 -7.57
CA ASN A 28 23.45 5.20 -7.98
C ASN A 28 22.22 5.00 -7.07
N GLU A 29 21.86 3.75 -6.77
CA GLU A 29 20.75 3.44 -5.85
C GLU A 29 21.00 4.00 -4.45
N LEU A 30 22.22 3.88 -3.93
CA LEU A 30 22.62 4.43 -2.64
C LEU A 30 22.53 5.97 -2.64
N THR A 31 22.98 6.61 -3.71
CA THR A 31 22.88 8.08 -3.87
C THR A 31 21.42 8.54 -3.88
N HIS A 32 20.53 7.81 -4.56
CA HIS A 32 19.10 8.10 -4.54
C HIS A 32 18.48 7.88 -3.15
N ALA A 33 18.87 6.81 -2.45
CA ALA A 33 18.39 6.55 -1.09
C ALA A 33 18.84 7.64 -0.12
N GLU A 34 20.09 8.12 -0.22
CA GLU A 34 20.62 9.21 0.59
C GLU A 34 19.88 10.52 0.32
N HIS A 35 19.58 10.84 -0.95
CA HIS A 35 18.77 12.00 -1.30
C HIS A 35 17.36 11.91 -0.69
N ASN A 36 16.71 10.76 -0.77
CA ASN A 36 15.37 10.54 -0.19
C ASN A 36 15.38 10.68 1.34
N LEU A 37 16.42 10.16 2.02
CA LEU A 37 16.57 10.31 3.47
C LEU A 37 16.78 11.77 3.87
N ASN A 38 17.57 12.52 3.11
CA ASN A 38 17.76 13.95 3.34
C ASN A 38 16.46 14.73 3.15
N GLN A 39 15.66 14.39 2.14
CA GLN A 39 14.35 15.01 1.93
C GLN A 39 13.39 14.71 3.09
N LEU A 40 13.30 13.45 3.51
CA LEU A 40 12.49 13.05 4.66
C LEU A 40 12.90 13.78 5.94
N ARG A 41 14.21 14.02 6.15
CA ARG A 41 14.71 14.80 7.28
C ARG A 41 14.20 16.24 7.23
N ILE A 42 14.30 16.88 6.06
CA ILE A 42 13.81 18.26 5.86
C ILE A 42 12.30 18.33 6.13
N ASP A 43 11.53 17.39 5.61
CA ASP A 43 10.07 17.35 5.80
C ASP A 43 9.69 17.16 7.29
N ALA A 44 10.44 16.30 7.99
CA ALA A 44 10.26 16.09 9.43
C ALA A 44 10.57 17.36 10.24
N GLU A 45 11.65 18.08 9.90
CA GLU A 45 11.99 19.36 10.55
C GLU A 45 10.91 20.42 10.30
N GLN A 46 10.34 20.48 9.10
CA GLN A 46 9.23 21.37 8.80
C GLN A 46 7.98 21.02 9.62
N LEU A 47 7.65 19.73 9.73
CA LEU A 47 6.49 19.29 10.51
C LEU A 47 6.65 19.62 12.00
N ILE A 48 7.86 19.49 12.55
CA ILE A 48 8.18 19.89 13.92
C ILE A 48 7.95 21.40 14.10
N ARG A 49 8.39 22.24 13.14
CA ARG A 49 8.15 23.69 13.20
C ARG A 49 6.66 24.02 13.20
N VAL A 50 5.91 23.46 12.25
CA VAL A 50 4.45 23.67 12.15
C VAL A 50 3.74 23.26 13.44
N LYS A 51 4.13 22.12 14.03
CA LYS A 51 3.60 21.68 15.33
C LYS A 51 3.89 22.70 16.43
N ASN A 52 5.12 23.20 16.52
CA ASN A 52 5.51 24.17 17.55
C ASN A 52 4.77 25.50 17.37
N ASP A 53 4.64 25.99 16.14
CA ASP A 53 3.87 27.20 15.81
C ASP A 53 2.40 27.03 16.21
N TYR A 54 1.82 25.84 15.98
CA TYR A 54 0.46 25.54 16.41
C TYR A 54 0.31 25.48 17.93
N LEU A 55 1.26 24.88 18.65
CA LEU A 55 1.26 24.88 20.11
C LEU A 55 1.33 26.30 20.66
N GLN A 56 2.20 27.15 20.10
CA GLN A 56 2.31 28.55 20.48
C GLN A 56 1.02 29.34 20.18
N TYR A 57 0.39 29.08 19.04
CA TYR A 57 -0.92 29.64 18.70
C TYR A 57 -2.00 29.23 19.71
N LEU A 58 -2.03 27.97 20.12
CA LEU A 58 -2.96 27.49 21.14
C LEU A 58 -2.71 28.12 22.50
N GLU A 59 -1.45 28.29 22.91
CA GLU A 59 -1.08 28.93 24.18
C GLU A 59 -1.50 30.40 24.22
N SER A 60 -1.26 31.13 23.13
CA SER A 60 -1.65 32.55 22.99
C SER A 60 -3.17 32.74 22.89
N SER A 61 -3.87 31.86 22.18
CA SER A 61 -5.32 31.98 21.96
C SER A 61 -6.15 31.44 23.12
N TYR A 62 -5.60 30.50 23.91
CA TYR A 62 -6.32 29.82 25.00
C TYR A 62 -5.46 29.67 26.28
N PRO A 63 -5.05 30.78 26.93
CA PRO A 63 -4.10 30.77 28.06
C PRO A 63 -4.58 30.00 29.30
N ASN A 64 -5.90 29.76 29.45
CA ASN A 64 -6.46 29.01 30.58
C ASN A 64 -6.60 27.50 30.33
N ARG A 65 -6.26 26.99 29.13
CA ARG A 65 -6.43 25.58 28.78
C ARG A 65 -5.50 24.64 29.57
N GLN A 66 -4.34 25.13 29.98
CA GLN A 66 -3.37 24.34 30.77
C GLN A 66 -3.78 24.13 32.23
N LYS A 67 -4.71 24.93 32.79
CA LYS A 67 -5.14 24.78 34.20
C LYS A 67 -5.96 23.51 34.48
N ASN A 68 -6.44 22.84 33.43
CA ASN A 68 -7.18 21.58 33.56
C ASN A 68 -6.35 20.32 33.20
N LEU A 69 -5.03 20.48 33.01
CA LEU A 69 -4.12 19.39 32.67
C LEU A 69 -2.97 19.29 33.67
N SER A 70 -3.24 18.96 34.94
CA SER A 70 -2.39 18.12 35.82
C SER A 70 -2.79 18.19 37.31
N PRO A 71 -2.65 17.09 38.10
CA PRO A 71 -1.42 16.28 38.18
C PRO A 71 -1.60 14.77 38.01
N GLY A 72 -0.72 14.15 37.22
CA GLY A 72 -0.67 12.69 37.12
C GLY A 72 0.37 12.05 36.20
N ARG A 73 1.46 12.73 35.82
CA ARG A 73 2.79 12.15 35.45
C ARG A 73 3.63 13.24 34.79
N SER A 74 4.58 13.80 35.54
CA SER A 74 5.76 14.42 34.93
C SER A 74 6.54 13.31 34.23
N THR A 75 6.65 13.38 32.91
CA THR A 75 7.83 12.85 32.21
C THR A 75 8.71 14.04 31.93
N ASP A 76 9.78 14.18 32.72
CA ASP A 76 10.85 15.13 32.48
C ASP A 76 11.46 14.88 31.08
N ILE A 77 11.38 15.88 30.21
CA ILE A 77 11.89 15.86 28.83
C ILE A 77 13.32 16.44 28.78
N SER A 78 14.13 16.17 29.81
CA SER A 78 15.55 16.56 29.84
C SER A 78 16.52 15.42 29.44
N ASN A 79 16.04 14.19 29.21
CA ASN A 79 16.88 13.01 28.94
C ASN A 79 16.81 12.44 27.51
N THR A 80 16.25 13.15 26.52
CA THR A 80 16.14 12.63 25.15
C THR A 80 17.47 12.51 24.39
N ARG A 81 18.60 12.87 25.00
CA ARG A 81 19.94 12.60 24.44
C ARG A 81 20.47 11.22 24.84
N ASP A 82 20.04 10.67 25.97
CA ASP A 82 20.46 9.35 26.46
C ASP A 82 19.59 8.20 25.89
N ASP A 83 18.36 8.49 25.46
CA ASP A 83 17.46 7.48 24.88
C ASP A 83 17.86 7.03 23.46
N PHE A 84 18.58 7.88 22.71
CA PHE A 84 19.10 7.51 21.40
C PHE A 84 20.26 6.52 21.49
N ASP A 85 21.11 6.63 22.53
CA ASP A 85 22.19 5.68 22.79
C ASP A 85 21.66 4.35 23.35
N ARG A 86 20.55 4.36 24.11
CA ARG A 86 19.87 3.14 24.57
C ARG A 86 19.17 2.35 23.45
N LEU A 87 18.62 3.03 22.45
CA LEU A 87 18.02 2.41 21.27
C LEU A 87 19.05 1.67 20.39
N ARG A 88 20.33 2.03 20.48
CA ARG A 88 21.41 1.33 19.77
C ARG A 88 21.81 0.02 20.45
N GLN A 89 21.46 -0.17 21.73
CA GLN A 89 21.84 -1.35 22.51
C GLN A 89 20.69 -2.35 22.74
N GLN A 90 19.48 -2.04 22.27
CA GLN A 90 18.28 -2.91 22.37
C GLN A 90 17.89 -3.66 21.09
N GLN A 91 18.77 -3.76 20.10
CA GLN A 91 18.60 -4.67 18.96
C GLN A 91 19.01 -6.13 19.27
N ALA A 92 19.02 -6.53 20.55
CA ALA A 92 19.43 -7.88 20.94
C ALA A 92 18.28 -8.80 21.37
N ASP A 93 17.14 -8.31 21.85
CA ASP A 93 16.08 -9.21 22.31
C ASP A 93 14.70 -8.72 21.90
N GLY A 94 13.98 -9.64 21.25
CA GLY A 94 12.69 -9.39 20.63
C GLY A 94 11.55 -9.20 21.63
N ASN A 95 10.44 -8.77 21.03
CA ASN A 95 9.08 -8.68 21.55
C ASN A 95 8.70 -7.36 22.25
N LEU A 96 7.83 -6.57 21.59
CA LEU A 96 6.98 -5.59 22.27
C LEU A 96 5.67 -5.37 21.49
N ARG A 97 4.57 -5.83 22.10
CA ARG A 97 3.19 -5.41 21.82
C ARG A 97 2.98 -4.02 22.42
N TYR A 98 2.37 -3.10 21.66
CA TYR A 98 1.82 -1.86 22.19
C TYR A 98 0.30 -1.84 22.02
N THR A 99 -0.39 -1.49 23.10
CA THR A 99 -1.84 -1.25 23.15
C THR A 99 -2.03 0.25 23.34
N ILE A 100 -2.81 0.90 22.48
CA ILE A 100 -3.15 2.33 22.58
C ILE A 100 -4.61 2.46 23.02
N PRO A 101 -4.95 3.26 24.06
CA PRO A 101 -6.33 3.54 24.43
C PRO A 101 -6.93 4.67 23.58
N ASN A 102 -8.19 4.49 23.19
CA ASN A 102 -9.02 5.45 22.45
C ASN A 102 -9.36 6.69 23.29
N THR A 103 -9.29 7.87 22.67
CA THR A 103 -9.95 9.08 23.17
C THR A 103 -10.56 9.85 21.99
N THR A 104 -11.87 10.04 22.05
CA THR A 104 -12.68 10.76 21.05
C THR A 104 -12.91 12.20 21.52
N TYR A 105 -12.71 13.19 20.65
CA TYR A 105 -13.14 14.57 20.88
C TYR A 105 -13.83 15.13 19.64
N GLN A 106 -15.00 15.75 19.83
CA GLN A 106 -15.70 16.57 18.84
C GLN A 106 -15.08 17.98 18.82
N LEU A 107 -14.77 18.52 17.64
CA LEU A 107 -14.36 19.91 17.44
C LEU A 107 -15.20 20.54 16.31
N ASP A 108 -15.64 21.79 16.52
CA ASP A 108 -16.56 22.53 15.66
C ASP A 108 -16.00 22.82 14.25
N THR A 109 -16.88 22.71 13.26
CA THR A 109 -16.63 22.68 11.81
C THR A 109 -16.27 24.02 11.15
N MET A 110 -16.28 25.14 11.87
CA MET A 110 -16.08 26.46 11.26
C MET A 110 -14.61 26.89 11.14
N ASP A 111 -13.73 26.45 12.06
CA ASP A 111 -12.32 26.86 12.08
C ASP A 111 -11.41 26.05 11.14
N THR A 112 -11.86 24.86 10.72
CA THR A 112 -11.11 24.02 9.77
C THR A 112 -11.03 24.65 8.38
N SER A 113 -12.01 25.46 7.97
CA SER A 113 -12.02 26.08 6.63
C SER A 113 -10.95 27.17 6.44
N ILE A 114 -10.59 27.90 7.50
CA ILE A 114 -9.50 28.90 7.45
C ILE A 114 -8.15 28.18 7.40
N LEU A 115 -8.06 27.03 8.05
CA LEU A 115 -6.89 26.15 8.07
C LEU A 115 -6.61 25.47 6.73
N TYR A 116 -7.64 24.97 6.04
CA TYR A 116 -7.49 24.39 4.70
C TYR A 116 -6.94 25.41 3.69
N LYS A 117 -7.41 26.66 3.76
CA LYS A 117 -6.98 27.72 2.84
C LYS A 117 -5.51 28.12 3.08
N ARG A 118 -5.09 28.24 4.35
CA ARG A 118 -3.70 28.56 4.71
C ARG A 118 -2.73 27.42 4.36
N TYR A 119 -3.16 26.17 4.50
CA TYR A 119 -2.36 25.00 4.15
C TYR A 119 -2.15 24.88 2.64
N GLU A 120 -3.18 25.14 1.82
CA GLU A 120 -3.04 25.20 0.36
C GLU A 120 -2.15 26.33 -0.13
N ASP A 121 -2.24 27.52 0.49
CA ASP A 121 -1.40 28.66 0.14
C ASP A 121 0.09 28.38 0.41
N HIS A 122 0.43 27.60 1.45
CA HIS A 122 1.82 27.19 1.71
C HIS A 122 2.33 26.06 0.78
N LEU A 123 1.44 25.22 0.24
CA LEU A 123 1.79 24.19 -0.75
C LEU A 123 2.09 24.80 -2.13
N LYS A 124 1.42 25.89 -2.53
CA LYS A 124 1.70 26.58 -3.80
C LYS A 124 3.10 27.20 -3.85
N VAL A 125 3.58 27.74 -2.72
CA VAL A 125 4.94 28.32 -2.63
C VAL A 125 6.06 27.27 -2.81
N GLY A 126 5.76 25.98 -2.55
CA GLY A 126 6.68 24.86 -2.78
C GLY A 126 6.73 24.35 -4.22
N LEU A 127 5.63 24.47 -4.98
CA LEU A 127 5.55 24.02 -6.38
C LEU A 127 6.21 24.98 -7.38
N ASP A 128 6.28 26.28 -7.08
CA ASP A 128 6.94 27.24 -7.98
C ASP A 128 8.47 27.08 -8.00
N ARG A 129 9.06 26.39 -7.01
CA ARG A 129 10.50 26.09 -6.97
C ARG A 129 10.92 24.87 -7.79
N THR A 130 9.99 23.98 -8.14
CA THR A 130 10.29 22.75 -8.90
C THR A 130 10.30 22.97 -10.41
N ASN A 131 9.70 24.05 -10.92
CA ASN A 131 9.63 24.33 -12.37
C ASN A 131 10.85 25.08 -12.95
N LEU A 132 11.84 25.45 -12.15
CA LEU A 132 13.07 26.11 -12.65
C LEU A 132 14.24 25.15 -12.95
N SER A 133 14.15 23.86 -12.64
CA SER A 133 15.23 22.90 -12.94
C SER A 133 14.96 21.99 -14.15
N ALA A 134 13.80 22.12 -14.80
CA ALA A 134 13.40 21.27 -15.93
C ALA A 134 13.65 21.89 -17.32
N ALA A 135 14.18 23.13 -17.39
CA ALA A 135 14.30 23.90 -18.63
C ALA A 135 15.73 23.95 -19.24
N ASN A 136 16.64 23.05 -18.87
CA ASN A 136 17.96 22.96 -19.51
C ASN A 136 18.30 21.50 -19.81
N ASN A 137 17.90 21.02 -20.99
CA ASN A 137 18.60 20.02 -21.80
C ASN A 137 17.83 19.78 -23.12
N GLU A 138 17.68 20.83 -23.92
CA GLU A 138 17.54 20.69 -25.36
C GLU A 138 18.80 21.28 -25.99
N LEU A 139 19.61 20.45 -26.65
CA LEU A 139 20.41 20.82 -27.82
C LEU A 139 21.11 19.58 -28.41
N LYS A 140 20.65 19.24 -29.62
CA LYS A 140 21.38 18.80 -30.82
C LYS A 140 22.29 17.55 -30.75
N ASN A 141 21.92 16.56 -31.56
CA ASN A 141 22.84 16.04 -32.59
C ASN A 141 22.05 15.50 -33.79
N ASP A 142 22.21 16.17 -34.93
CA ASP A 142 21.78 15.76 -36.28
C ASP A 142 22.98 15.24 -37.08
N HIS A 143 22.73 14.20 -37.90
CA HIS A 143 23.28 13.85 -39.23
C HIS A 143 23.48 12.32 -39.38
N HIS A 144 22.62 11.64 -40.17
CA HIS A 144 22.80 11.22 -41.59
C HIS A 144 23.75 10.02 -41.73
N GLN A 145 23.55 8.96 -42.53
CA GLN A 145 22.58 8.46 -43.51
C GLN A 145 23.07 6.99 -43.78
N ASP A 146 22.28 5.93 -43.95
CA ASP A 146 21.83 5.39 -45.24
C ASP A 146 21.24 3.97 -45.02
N ASP A 147 20.16 3.67 -45.75
CA ASP A 147 19.54 2.34 -46.00
C ASP A 147 20.31 1.66 -47.19
N PRO A 148 20.07 0.41 -47.69
CA PRO A 148 18.90 -0.45 -47.49
C PRO A 148 19.10 -2.00 -47.45
N SER A 149 17.95 -2.66 -47.20
CA SER A 149 17.44 -3.89 -47.87
C SER A 149 17.69 -5.33 -47.36
N ILE A 150 16.56 -5.98 -46.99
CA ILE A 150 15.96 -7.23 -47.54
C ILE A 150 16.30 -8.63 -46.94
N SER A 151 15.19 -9.31 -46.57
CA SER A 151 14.81 -10.75 -46.60
C SER A 151 15.17 -11.75 -45.49
N ASP A 152 14.09 -12.31 -44.93
CA ASP A 152 13.72 -13.73 -44.74
C ASP A 152 14.68 -14.74 -44.08
N ILE A 153 14.17 -15.45 -43.05
CA ILE A 153 13.86 -16.90 -43.07
C ILE A 153 13.43 -17.39 -41.68
N SER A 154 12.30 -18.10 -41.66
CA SER A 154 11.69 -18.87 -40.57
C SER A 154 12.63 -19.81 -39.81
N SER A 155 12.43 -19.99 -38.50
CA SER A 155 12.23 -21.33 -37.89
C SER A 155 11.93 -21.30 -36.38
N ASN A 156 10.94 -22.11 -36.03
CA ASN A 156 10.49 -22.53 -34.70
C ASN A 156 11.59 -22.62 -33.63
N THR A 157 11.38 -21.93 -32.51
CA THR A 157 11.75 -22.47 -31.19
C THR A 157 10.73 -22.05 -30.14
N LEU A 158 10.15 -23.06 -29.48
CA LEU A 158 9.47 -23.05 -28.19
C LEU A 158 9.75 -21.77 -27.38
N SER A 159 8.84 -20.79 -27.44
CA SER A 159 8.85 -19.65 -26.52
C SER A 159 8.28 -20.12 -25.18
N ARG A 160 9.08 -20.92 -24.46
CA ARG A 160 9.01 -21.05 -23.01
C ARG A 160 9.18 -19.63 -22.48
N SER A 161 8.05 -18.97 -22.25
CA SER A 161 7.98 -17.60 -21.73
C SER A 161 9.01 -17.47 -20.64
N LYS A 162 10.09 -16.72 -20.94
CA LYS A 162 11.09 -16.33 -19.96
C LYS A 162 10.29 -15.64 -18.87
N ARG A 163 10.10 -16.36 -17.75
CA ARG A 163 9.57 -15.81 -16.51
C ARG A 163 10.46 -14.63 -16.18
N THR A 164 10.04 -13.45 -16.63
CA THR A 164 10.54 -12.18 -16.16
C THR A 164 10.19 -12.21 -14.68
N GLY A 165 11.20 -12.52 -13.87
CA GLY A 165 11.10 -12.51 -12.43
C GLY A 165 10.81 -11.10 -12.00
N SER A 166 9.54 -10.70 -12.04
CA SER A 166 9.06 -9.67 -11.16
C SER A 166 9.28 -10.22 -9.75
N LEU A 167 10.23 -9.62 -9.03
CA LEU A 167 10.52 -9.91 -7.63
C LEU A 167 9.27 -9.74 -6.72
N ARG A 168 8.19 -9.19 -7.27
CA ARG A 168 6.90 -9.02 -6.63
C ARG A 168 5.82 -9.61 -7.53
N MET A 169 5.46 -10.86 -7.28
CA MET A 169 4.24 -11.41 -7.86
C MET A 169 3.05 -10.83 -7.10
N GLU A 170 2.09 -10.27 -7.83
CA GLU A 170 0.92 -9.61 -7.26
C GLU A 170 -0.36 -10.22 -7.85
N LEU A 171 -1.43 -10.24 -7.05
CA LEU A 171 -2.71 -10.84 -7.42
C LEU A 171 -3.43 -9.99 -8.47
N ASN A 172 -3.67 -10.52 -9.67
CA ASN A 172 -4.41 -9.82 -10.73
C ASN A 172 -5.94 -9.88 -10.49
N ARG A 173 -6.71 -9.11 -11.24
CA ARG A 173 -8.17 -9.02 -11.05
C ARG A 173 -8.88 -10.38 -11.29
N PRO A 174 -8.61 -11.12 -12.38
CA PRO A 174 -9.19 -12.46 -12.57
C PRO A 174 -8.81 -13.45 -11.46
N GLY A 175 -7.58 -13.38 -10.95
CA GLY A 175 -7.08 -14.23 -9.88
C GLY A 175 -7.72 -13.91 -8.53
N LEU A 176 -7.99 -12.63 -8.24
CA LEU A 176 -8.77 -12.25 -7.06
C LEU A 176 -10.17 -12.87 -7.12
N PHE A 177 -10.87 -12.75 -8.26
CA PHE A 177 -12.21 -13.31 -8.40
C PHE A 177 -12.20 -14.83 -8.25
N PHE A 178 -11.23 -15.48 -8.88
CA PHE A 178 -11.00 -16.92 -8.77
C PHE A 178 -10.79 -17.38 -7.32
N LEU A 179 -9.96 -16.68 -6.54
CA LEU A 179 -9.74 -17.01 -5.13
C LEU A 179 -10.99 -16.77 -4.28
N LEU A 180 -11.74 -15.70 -4.52
CA LEU A 180 -12.98 -15.45 -3.80
C LEU A 180 -14.03 -16.54 -4.09
N ASP A 181 -14.14 -16.99 -5.34
CA ASP A 181 -15.05 -18.09 -5.72
C ASP A 181 -14.64 -19.41 -5.08
N TYR A 182 -13.34 -19.71 -5.05
CA TYR A 182 -12.82 -20.89 -4.36
C TYR A 182 -13.09 -20.85 -2.86
N ILE A 183 -12.73 -19.75 -2.18
CA ILE A 183 -12.97 -19.57 -0.75
C ILE A 183 -14.46 -19.70 -0.45
N GLU A 184 -15.34 -19.08 -1.23
CA GLU A 184 -16.78 -19.15 -1.00
C GLU A 184 -17.37 -20.56 -1.13
N LYS A 185 -16.81 -21.41 -2.00
CA LYS A 185 -17.20 -22.83 -2.07
C LYS A 185 -16.77 -23.56 -0.80
N GLU A 186 -15.51 -23.40 -0.40
CA GLU A 186 -14.95 -24.03 0.80
C GLU A 186 -15.63 -23.58 2.10
N LEU A 187 -16.12 -22.33 2.16
CA LEU A 187 -16.88 -21.81 3.29
C LEU A 187 -18.21 -22.54 3.52
N ILE A 188 -18.80 -23.11 2.47
CA ILE A 188 -20.05 -23.88 2.57
C ILE A 188 -19.77 -25.26 3.17
N ASP A 189 -18.71 -25.91 2.69
CA ASP A 189 -18.42 -27.31 2.96
C ASP A 189 -17.61 -27.52 4.26
N THR A 190 -16.96 -26.48 4.78
CA THR A 190 -16.09 -26.58 5.97
C THR A 190 -16.84 -26.54 7.30
N ILE A 191 -16.35 -27.35 8.25
CA ILE A 191 -16.83 -27.40 9.65
C ILE A 191 -16.21 -26.26 10.48
N ASP A 192 -14.92 -25.96 10.27
CA ASP A 192 -14.17 -24.96 11.05
C ASP A 192 -14.12 -23.59 10.37
N LYS A 193 -15.30 -22.98 10.29
CA LYS A 193 -15.54 -21.67 9.67
C LYS A 193 -14.78 -20.52 10.35
N LYS A 194 -14.35 -20.70 11.61
CA LYS A 194 -13.75 -19.62 12.41
C LYS A 194 -12.31 -19.30 12.01
N LYS A 195 -11.64 -20.15 11.24
CA LYS A 195 -10.24 -19.94 10.81
C LYS A 195 -10.08 -18.97 9.64
N PHE A 196 -11.11 -18.82 8.80
CA PHE A 196 -11.06 -17.95 7.63
C PHE A 196 -10.82 -16.49 8.04
N TYR A 197 -9.83 -15.84 7.42
CA TYR A 197 -9.39 -14.46 7.71
C TYR A 197 -8.88 -14.23 9.15
N ARG A 198 -8.64 -15.29 9.91
CA ARG A 198 -8.18 -15.25 11.31
C ARG A 198 -6.99 -16.17 11.58
N HIS A 199 -6.53 -16.89 10.56
CA HIS A 199 -5.35 -17.75 10.64
C HIS A 199 -4.06 -16.91 10.65
N ASP A 200 -2.94 -17.58 10.91
CA ASP A 200 -1.61 -16.99 10.79
C ASP A 200 -1.32 -16.46 9.37
N PRO A 201 -0.53 -15.39 9.24
CA PRO A 201 -0.09 -14.88 7.95
C PRO A 201 0.59 -15.96 7.09
N PRO A 202 0.36 -15.99 5.77
CA PRO A 202 0.95 -16.99 4.89
C PRO A 202 2.46 -16.78 4.80
N THR A 203 3.21 -17.87 4.74
CA THR A 203 4.64 -17.83 4.39
C THR A 203 4.82 -17.29 2.96
N ILE A 204 6.01 -16.78 2.65
CA ILE A 204 6.36 -16.28 1.31
C ILE A 204 6.10 -17.36 0.25
N THR A 205 6.45 -18.62 0.54
CA THR A 205 6.24 -19.76 -0.35
C THR A 205 4.75 -20.04 -0.57
N GLN A 206 3.96 -20.14 0.49
CA GLN A 206 2.50 -20.36 0.38
C GLN A 206 1.83 -19.25 -0.43
N LYS A 207 2.16 -17.98 -0.10
CA LYS A 207 1.66 -16.83 -0.84
C LYS A 207 2.02 -16.90 -2.32
N ARG A 208 3.27 -17.24 -2.65
CA ARG A 208 3.72 -17.38 -4.04
C ARG A 208 2.95 -18.49 -4.77
N THR A 209 2.85 -19.67 -4.19
CA THR A 209 2.10 -20.79 -4.79
C THR A 209 0.64 -20.43 -5.05
N ILE A 210 -0.03 -19.81 -4.07
CA ILE A 210 -1.43 -19.41 -4.20
C ILE A 210 -1.60 -18.35 -5.29
N LEU A 211 -0.68 -17.38 -5.37
CA LEU A 211 -0.70 -16.35 -6.40
C LEU A 211 -0.48 -16.91 -7.82
N ASP A 212 0.43 -17.87 -7.98
CA ASP A 212 0.69 -18.54 -9.27
C ASP A 212 -0.57 -19.26 -9.74
N ILE A 213 -1.16 -20.09 -8.88
CA ILE A 213 -2.39 -20.84 -9.15
C ILE A 213 -3.56 -19.91 -9.47
N ALA A 214 -3.72 -18.83 -8.70
CA ALA A 214 -4.82 -17.89 -8.87
C ALA A 214 -4.71 -17.07 -10.16
N ASN A 215 -3.54 -16.51 -10.44
CA ASN A 215 -3.32 -15.66 -11.60
C ASN A 215 -3.44 -16.43 -12.92
N GLU A 216 -3.10 -17.72 -12.92
CA GLU A 216 -3.27 -18.65 -14.04
C GLU A 216 -4.62 -19.40 -14.02
N GLN A 217 -5.47 -19.15 -13.00
CA GLN A 217 -6.79 -19.76 -12.83
C GLN A 217 -6.78 -21.30 -12.92
N GLN A 218 -5.78 -21.93 -12.30
CA GLN A 218 -5.59 -23.38 -12.35
C GLN A 218 -6.66 -24.12 -11.51
N GLN A 219 -7.78 -24.48 -12.14
CA GLN A 219 -8.96 -25.08 -11.49
C GLN A 219 -8.71 -26.41 -10.77
N TYR A 220 -7.71 -27.18 -11.20
CA TYR A 220 -7.37 -28.46 -10.57
C TYR A 220 -6.45 -28.27 -9.37
N ALA A 221 -5.40 -27.48 -9.52
CA ALA A 221 -4.40 -27.23 -8.47
C ALA A 221 -4.96 -26.44 -7.27
N VAL A 222 -6.00 -25.61 -7.48
CA VAL A 222 -6.63 -24.85 -6.39
C VAL A 222 -7.27 -25.74 -5.33
N LYS A 223 -7.68 -26.98 -5.69
CA LYS A 223 -8.34 -27.91 -4.76
C LYS A 223 -7.40 -28.46 -3.69
N ASP A 224 -6.10 -28.49 -3.98
CA ASP A 224 -5.08 -28.97 -3.05
C ASP A 224 -4.59 -27.85 -2.10
N LEU A 225 -5.09 -26.63 -2.26
CA LEU A 225 -4.76 -25.51 -1.39
C LEU A 225 -5.51 -25.61 -0.06
N ASP A 226 -4.89 -25.08 0.99
CA ASP A 226 -5.60 -24.79 2.22
C ASP A 226 -6.39 -23.48 2.06
N ALA A 227 -7.72 -23.60 2.11
CA ALA A 227 -8.65 -22.49 1.97
C ALA A 227 -8.45 -21.41 3.05
N THR A 228 -7.99 -21.79 4.25
CA THR A 228 -7.75 -20.81 5.32
C THR A 228 -6.52 -19.96 5.02
N THR A 229 -5.43 -20.56 4.54
CA THR A 229 -4.25 -19.85 4.02
C THR A 229 -4.60 -19.00 2.79
N ALA A 230 -5.41 -19.50 1.86
CA ALA A 230 -5.88 -18.74 0.70
C ALA A 230 -6.66 -17.47 1.12
N SER A 231 -7.51 -17.58 2.14
CA SER A 231 -8.21 -16.41 2.70
C SER A 231 -7.26 -15.35 3.26
N MET A 232 -6.16 -15.78 3.88
CA MET A 232 -5.13 -14.88 4.40
C MET A 232 -4.31 -14.23 3.27
N VAL A 233 -4.05 -14.94 2.18
CA VAL A 233 -3.43 -14.35 0.97
C VAL A 233 -4.32 -13.28 0.36
N VAL A 234 -5.64 -13.51 0.27
CA VAL A 234 -6.59 -12.48 -0.19
C VAL A 234 -6.52 -11.26 0.72
N LEU A 235 -6.57 -11.44 2.04
CA LEU A 235 -6.50 -10.33 3.00
C LEU A 235 -5.22 -9.51 2.86
N ASP A 236 -4.08 -10.17 2.71
CA ASP A 236 -2.78 -9.53 2.52
C ASP A 236 -2.66 -8.79 1.17
N GLN A 237 -3.19 -9.39 0.10
CA GLN A 237 -3.04 -8.85 -1.26
C GLN A 237 -4.08 -7.79 -1.61
N LEU A 238 -5.23 -7.78 -0.95
CA LEU A 238 -6.37 -6.92 -1.31
C LEU A 238 -6.01 -5.42 -1.37
N PRO A 239 -5.30 -4.81 -0.38
CA PRO A 239 -4.97 -3.38 -0.44
C PRO A 239 -4.12 -3.03 -1.66
N SER A 240 -3.08 -3.82 -1.94
CA SER A 240 -2.17 -3.58 -3.07
C SER A 240 -2.84 -3.87 -4.41
N THR A 241 -3.71 -4.88 -4.44
CA THR A 241 -4.49 -5.24 -5.63
C THR A 241 -5.44 -4.11 -5.99
N ILE A 242 -6.26 -3.62 -5.05
CA ILE A 242 -7.17 -2.50 -5.27
C ILE A 242 -6.42 -1.28 -5.80
N ARG A 243 -5.30 -0.89 -5.15
CA ARG A 243 -4.50 0.26 -5.57
C ARG A 243 -3.98 0.17 -7.00
N ARG A 244 -3.74 -1.04 -7.51
CA ARG A 244 -3.20 -1.26 -8.84
C ARG A 244 -4.28 -1.40 -9.91
N ILE A 245 -5.40 -2.03 -9.58
CA ILE A 245 -6.43 -2.41 -10.58
C ILE A 245 -7.61 -1.43 -10.66
N THR A 246 -7.64 -0.39 -9.83
CA THR A 246 -8.71 0.63 -9.81
C THR A 246 -8.19 1.97 -10.27
N ILE A 247 -9.06 2.78 -10.88
CA ILE A 247 -8.68 4.08 -11.47
C ILE A 247 -8.23 5.04 -10.37
N ASN A 248 -9.01 5.15 -9.30
CA ASN A 248 -8.73 6.05 -8.19
C ASN A 248 -7.79 5.43 -7.14
N LYS A 249 -7.20 4.27 -7.43
CA LYS A 249 -6.36 3.49 -6.51
C LYS A 249 -7.06 3.14 -5.17
N CYS A 250 -8.38 3.24 -5.13
CA CYS A 250 -9.25 3.00 -3.99
C CYS A 250 -10.69 2.79 -4.49
N LEU A 251 -11.55 2.26 -3.62
CA LEU A 251 -12.99 2.06 -3.91
C LEU A 251 -13.89 2.99 -3.10
N LEU A 252 -13.38 3.59 -2.02
CA LEU A 252 -14.10 4.59 -1.22
C LEU A 252 -13.40 5.94 -1.38
N THR A 253 -13.86 6.72 -2.36
CA THR A 253 -13.35 8.07 -2.64
C THR A 253 -13.89 9.10 -1.63
N GLY A 254 -13.29 10.29 -1.63
CA GLY A 254 -13.77 11.41 -0.82
C GLY A 254 -15.24 11.74 -1.07
N ASP A 255 -15.72 11.62 -2.31
CA ASP A 255 -17.12 11.90 -2.68
C ASP A 255 -18.11 10.88 -2.10
N ILE A 256 -17.75 9.59 -2.13
CA ILE A 256 -18.55 8.54 -1.50
C ILE A 256 -18.57 8.74 0.01
N LEU A 257 -17.42 9.12 0.57
CA LEU A 257 -17.27 9.34 2.01
C LEU A 257 -17.81 10.69 2.46
N SER A 258 -18.08 11.66 1.60
CA SER A 258 -18.71 12.93 1.99
C SER A 258 -20.23 12.80 2.07
N ALA A 259 -20.82 11.89 1.27
CA ALA A 259 -22.23 11.57 1.29
C ALA A 259 -22.73 11.03 2.65
N ASN A 260 -24.04 11.15 2.84
CA ASN A 260 -24.72 10.62 4.03
C ASN A 260 -24.79 9.10 3.95
N ILE A 261 -24.22 8.42 4.95
CA ILE A 261 -24.12 6.95 4.99
C ILE A 261 -25.50 6.28 4.83
N ARG A 262 -26.56 6.85 5.39
CA ARG A 262 -27.91 6.26 5.37
C ARG A 262 -28.52 6.16 3.97
N ASP A 263 -28.09 7.05 3.09
CA ASP A 263 -28.60 7.17 1.72
C ASP A 263 -27.78 6.30 0.75
N LEU A 264 -26.71 5.66 1.22
CA LEU A 264 -25.86 4.80 0.41
C LEU A 264 -26.28 3.34 0.53
N ASP A 265 -26.14 2.63 -0.58
CA ASP A 265 -26.23 1.18 -0.65
C ASP A 265 -25.23 0.63 -1.69
N LYS A 266 -25.25 -0.68 -1.88
CA LYS A 266 -24.38 -1.39 -2.83
C LYS A 266 -24.45 -0.79 -4.24
N ASP A 267 -25.65 -0.50 -4.73
CA ASP A 267 -25.90 -0.12 -6.12
C ASP A 267 -25.65 1.38 -6.36
N ILE A 268 -25.96 2.22 -5.38
CA ILE A 268 -25.66 3.66 -5.40
C ILE A 268 -24.14 3.86 -5.47
N ILE A 269 -23.37 3.17 -4.62
CA ILE A 269 -21.90 3.27 -4.65
C ILE A 269 -21.34 2.75 -5.96
N ALA A 270 -21.88 1.64 -6.49
CA ALA A 270 -21.47 1.14 -7.80
C ALA A 270 -21.66 2.20 -8.90
N LYS A 271 -22.75 2.99 -8.86
CA LYS A 271 -22.99 4.07 -9.82
C LYS A 271 -22.02 5.25 -9.66
N MET A 272 -21.59 5.55 -8.43
CA MET A 272 -20.60 6.59 -8.14
C MET A 272 -19.18 6.20 -8.55
N LEU A 273 -18.90 4.90 -8.69
CA LEU A 273 -17.61 4.39 -9.13
C LEU A 273 -17.44 4.45 -10.65
N PRO A 274 -16.17 4.57 -11.12
CA PRO A 274 -15.86 4.38 -12.53
C PRO A 274 -16.37 3.02 -13.01
N GLU A 275 -16.84 2.96 -14.26
CA GLU A 275 -17.47 1.75 -14.84
C GLU A 275 -16.61 0.49 -14.69
N GLN A 276 -15.29 0.66 -14.85
CA GLN A 276 -14.30 -0.40 -14.72
C GLN A 276 -14.23 -0.96 -13.29
N ASP A 277 -14.57 -0.20 -12.25
CA ASP A 277 -14.40 -0.60 -10.86
C ASP A 277 -15.69 -1.14 -10.22
N ARG A 278 -16.84 -0.97 -10.90
CA ARG A 278 -18.16 -1.39 -10.41
C ARG A 278 -18.25 -2.89 -10.18
N SER A 279 -17.67 -3.69 -11.06
CA SER A 279 -17.68 -5.16 -10.96
C SER A 279 -16.86 -5.65 -9.76
N LEU A 280 -15.70 -5.02 -9.51
CA LEU A 280 -14.87 -5.31 -8.35
C LEU A 280 -15.60 -4.96 -7.05
N TRP A 281 -16.19 -3.76 -6.98
CA TRP A 281 -17.00 -3.35 -5.84
C TRP A 281 -18.12 -4.33 -5.54
N THR A 282 -18.93 -4.65 -6.55
CA THR A 282 -20.06 -5.58 -6.45
C THR A 282 -19.59 -6.94 -5.94
N ARG A 283 -18.52 -7.48 -6.54
CA ARG A 283 -17.94 -8.78 -6.17
C ARG A 283 -17.44 -8.82 -4.72
N LEU A 284 -16.80 -7.75 -4.25
CA LEU A 284 -16.31 -7.64 -2.87
C LEU A 284 -17.47 -7.53 -1.87
N ILE A 285 -18.48 -6.71 -2.16
CA ILE A 285 -19.66 -6.61 -1.28
C ILE A 285 -20.42 -7.94 -1.22
N ASP A 286 -20.54 -8.66 -2.34
CA ASP A 286 -21.15 -9.99 -2.33
C ASP A 286 -20.36 -10.99 -1.50
N HIS A 287 -19.02 -10.96 -1.60
CA HIS A 287 -18.15 -11.75 -0.75
C HIS A 287 -18.35 -11.42 0.73
N PHE A 288 -18.30 -10.14 1.10
CA PHE A 288 -18.47 -9.68 2.48
C PHE A 288 -19.83 -10.08 3.05
N THR A 289 -20.89 -9.97 2.26
CA THR A 289 -22.24 -10.39 2.64
C THR A 289 -22.28 -11.89 2.92
N ARG A 290 -21.60 -12.71 2.11
CA ARG A 290 -21.48 -14.16 2.35
C ARG A 290 -20.73 -14.47 3.64
N LEU A 291 -19.66 -13.73 3.96
CA LEU A 291 -18.94 -13.88 5.23
C LEU A 291 -19.84 -13.63 6.45
N LEU A 292 -20.78 -12.69 6.35
CA LEU A 292 -21.76 -12.43 7.41
C LEU A 292 -22.83 -13.52 7.48
N LYS A 293 -23.41 -13.89 6.34
CA LYS A 293 -24.47 -14.93 6.24
C LYS A 293 -23.99 -16.29 6.75
N LEU A 294 -22.72 -16.63 6.51
CA LEU A 294 -22.11 -17.87 7.00
C LEU A 294 -21.49 -17.73 8.41
N HIS A 295 -21.71 -16.60 9.08
CA HIS A 295 -21.20 -16.31 10.43
C HIS A 295 -19.67 -16.47 10.60
N ILE A 296 -18.90 -16.21 9.53
CA ILE A 296 -17.43 -16.23 9.56
C ILE A 296 -16.90 -15.09 10.44
N MET A 297 -17.55 -13.93 10.35
CA MET A 297 -17.25 -12.78 11.19
C MET A 297 -18.48 -11.87 11.39
N SER A 298 -18.43 -11.03 12.42
CA SER A 298 -19.44 -9.99 12.61
C SER A 298 -19.20 -8.83 11.66
N SER A 299 -20.23 -8.01 11.43
CA SER A 299 -20.14 -6.78 10.64
C SER A 299 -19.05 -5.84 11.16
N GLN A 300 -18.88 -5.75 12.48
CA GLN A 300 -17.82 -4.96 13.11
C GLN A 300 -16.41 -5.50 12.79
N THR A 301 -16.21 -6.81 12.91
CA THR A 301 -14.90 -7.42 12.61
C THR A 301 -14.57 -7.30 11.12
N LEU A 302 -15.58 -7.46 10.25
CA LEU A 302 -15.45 -7.27 8.81
C LEU A 302 -15.04 -5.84 8.48
N ALA A 303 -15.75 -4.85 9.00
CA ALA A 303 -15.46 -3.44 8.79
C ALA A 303 -14.03 -3.09 9.23
N ASN A 304 -13.61 -3.58 10.40
CA ASN A 304 -12.26 -3.33 10.91
C ASN A 304 -11.15 -3.91 10.02
N LYS A 305 -11.38 -5.07 9.39
CA LYS A 305 -10.40 -5.74 8.53
C LYS A 305 -10.35 -5.16 7.12
N PHE A 306 -11.52 -4.92 6.52
CA PHE A 306 -11.63 -4.64 5.09
C PHE A 306 -11.83 -3.16 4.77
N ALA A 307 -12.48 -2.35 5.61
CA ALA A 307 -12.70 -0.94 5.28
C ALA A 307 -11.40 -0.16 5.01
N PRO A 308 -10.31 -0.34 5.79
CA PRO A 308 -9.02 0.30 5.50
C PRO A 308 -8.44 -0.05 4.13
N THR A 309 -8.75 -1.23 3.59
CA THR A 309 -8.20 -1.68 2.30
C THR A 309 -8.88 -1.01 1.10
N LEU A 310 -10.06 -0.42 1.33
CA LEU A 310 -10.86 0.25 0.31
C LEU A 310 -10.53 1.75 0.19
N LEU A 311 -9.73 2.30 1.13
CA LEU A 311 -9.38 3.71 1.22
C LEU A 311 -8.06 4.06 0.50
N PRO A 312 -7.85 5.34 0.14
CA PRO A 312 -6.54 5.85 -0.20
C PRO A 312 -5.55 5.71 0.97
N SER A 313 -4.28 5.38 0.68
CA SER A 313 -3.22 5.20 1.70
C SER A 313 -2.97 6.44 2.58
N THR A 314 -3.40 7.62 2.14
CA THR A 314 -3.19 8.92 2.80
C THR A 314 -4.32 9.30 3.77
N SER A 315 -5.43 8.57 3.79
CA SER A 315 -6.69 9.00 4.42
C SER A 315 -6.95 8.36 5.79
N ILE A 316 -5.97 8.42 6.69
CA ILE A 316 -6.04 7.79 8.03
C ILE A 316 -7.26 8.27 8.84
N TYR A 317 -7.64 9.54 8.70
CA TYR A 317 -8.78 10.16 9.39
C TYR A 317 -10.14 9.64 8.91
N LEU A 318 -10.21 9.03 7.72
CA LEU A 318 -11.46 8.49 7.16
C LEU A 318 -11.74 7.04 7.58
N HIS A 319 -10.85 6.40 8.34
CA HIS A 319 -10.99 5.00 8.71
C HIS A 319 -12.31 4.73 9.44
N ASP A 320 -12.70 5.55 10.42
CA ASP A 320 -13.92 5.28 11.19
C ASP A 320 -15.20 5.53 10.39
N LYS A 321 -15.18 6.52 9.49
CA LYS A 321 -16.28 6.74 8.55
C LYS A 321 -16.40 5.58 7.55
N SER A 322 -15.27 5.09 7.02
CA SER A 322 -15.25 3.94 6.11
C SER A 322 -15.73 2.64 6.77
N LYS A 323 -15.36 2.41 8.04
CA LYS A 323 -15.84 1.26 8.82
C LYS A 323 -17.35 1.35 9.02
N SER A 324 -17.84 2.52 9.39
CA SER A 324 -19.28 2.77 9.60
C SER A 324 -20.08 2.59 8.31
N LEU A 325 -19.56 3.10 7.19
CA LEU A 325 -20.16 2.94 5.87
C LEU A 325 -20.17 1.47 5.44
N LEU A 326 -19.03 0.78 5.50
CA LEU A 326 -18.94 -0.62 5.10
C LEU A 326 -19.89 -1.49 5.94
N LYS A 327 -19.92 -1.27 7.26
CA LYS A 327 -20.86 -1.91 8.18
C LYS A 327 -22.31 -1.66 7.76
N HIS A 328 -22.68 -0.40 7.48
CA HIS A 328 -24.03 -0.06 7.05
C HIS A 328 -24.44 -0.79 5.77
N ILE A 329 -23.56 -0.83 4.77
CA ILE A 329 -23.84 -1.46 3.47
C ILE A 329 -24.07 -2.97 3.63
N VAL A 330 -23.20 -3.66 4.37
CA VAL A 330 -23.28 -5.13 4.49
C VAL A 330 -24.40 -5.59 5.43
N GLU A 331 -24.91 -4.72 6.31
CA GLU A 331 -26.06 -5.01 7.18
C GLU A 331 -27.41 -4.74 6.51
N LYS A 332 -27.43 -3.97 5.42
CA LYS A 332 -28.65 -3.58 4.68
C LYS A 332 -29.06 -4.63 3.62
N ILE A 333 -28.21 -5.62 3.34
CA ILE A 333 -28.37 -6.68 2.32
C ILE A 333 -28.77 -8.00 2.98
#